data_AF-A0A3M1A554-F1
#
_entry.id   AF-A0A3M1A554-F1
#
_cell.length_a   1.000
_cell.length_b   1.000
_cell.length_c   1.000
_cell.angle_alpha   90.00
_cell.angle_beta   90.00
_cell.angle_gamma   90.00
#
_symmetry.space_group_name_H-M   'P 1'
#
loop_
_entity.id
_entity.type
_entity.pdbx_description
1 polymer ?
#
loop_
_entity_poly.entity_id
_entity_poly.type
_entity_poly.pdbx_seq_one_letter_code
_entity_poly.pdbx_strand_id
1 'polypeptide(L)'
;MASPKTQMKVGKVIRVTRKTFDVAVDGKVIPCVVRGKLIGQAADSGTVRVGDDVKVEFIGPDEGVIHEILPRRSRLSRVVESRAHQEHIIATNID
;
A
#
# COMPACT_ATOMS: atom_id res chain seq x y z
N MET A 1 -8.08 -4.65 31.11
CA MET A 1 -7.86 -5.77 30.17
C MET A 1 -7.16 -5.19 28.95
N ALA A 2 -5.88 -5.51 28.75
CA ALA A 2 -5.13 -4.97 27.61
C ALA A 2 -5.60 -5.67 26.32
N SER A 3 -6.10 -4.89 25.36
CA SER A 3 -6.41 -5.40 24.02
C SER A 3 -5.17 -6.11 23.45
N PRO A 4 -5.32 -7.27 22.79
CA PRO A 4 -4.18 -7.93 22.15
C PRO A 4 -3.57 -6.94 21.15
N LYS A 5 -2.27 -6.66 21.27
CA LYS A 5 -1.56 -5.84 20.29
C LYS A 5 -1.56 -6.61 18.98
N THR A 6 -2.43 -6.26 18.04
CA THR A 6 -2.33 -6.83 16.70
C THR A 6 -0.99 -6.42 16.11
N GLN A 7 -0.17 -7.40 15.75
CA GLN A 7 1.17 -7.16 15.27
C GLN A 7 1.10 -6.63 13.84
N MET A 8 1.52 -5.38 13.65
CA MET A 8 1.69 -4.82 12.32
C MET A 8 3.02 -5.27 11.73
N LYS A 9 3.02 -5.66 10.46
CA LYS A 9 4.23 -6.03 9.71
C LYS A 9 4.38 -5.17 8.47
N VAL A 10 5.61 -5.00 8.04
CA VAL A 10 5.91 -4.31 6.78
C VAL A 10 5.84 -5.32 5.64
N GLY A 11 5.12 -4.98 4.59
CA GLY A 11 5.06 -5.77 3.36
C GLY A 11 5.19 -4.91 2.12
N LYS A 12 5.36 -5.55 0.97
CA LYS A 12 5.46 -4.90 -0.34
C LYS A 12 4.24 -5.22 -1.19
N VAL A 13 3.62 -4.20 -1.76
CA VAL A 13 2.47 -4.35 -2.65
C VAL A 13 2.96 -4.87 -4.01
N ILE A 14 2.49 -6.05 -4.41
CA ILE A 14 2.88 -6.68 -5.69
C ILE A 14 1.78 -6.64 -6.74
N ARG A 15 0.52 -6.49 -6.33
CA ARG A 15 -0.63 -6.35 -7.22
C ARG A 15 -1.64 -5.36 -6.66
N VAL A 16 -2.17 -4.50 -7.52
CA VAL A 16 -3.23 -3.55 -7.19
C VAL A 16 -4.45 -3.82 -8.05
N THR A 17 -5.57 -4.12 -7.40
CA THR A 17 -6.91 -4.12 -7.99
C THR A 17 -7.72 -2.97 -7.38
N ARG A 18 -8.93 -2.69 -7.87
CA ARG A 18 -9.75 -1.55 -7.39
C ARG A 18 -9.99 -1.49 -5.88
N LYS A 19 -10.10 -2.63 -5.19
CA LYS A 19 -10.42 -2.70 -3.74
C LYS A 19 -9.51 -3.64 -2.95
N THR A 20 -8.69 -4.41 -3.63
CA THR A 20 -7.84 -5.46 -3.05
C THR A 20 -6.42 -5.31 -3.55
N PHE A 21 -5.47 -5.58 -2.66
CA PHE A 21 -4.05 -5.38 -2.88
C PHE A 21 -3.33 -6.64 -2.43
N ASP A 22 -2.57 -7.29 -3.29
CA ASP A 22 -1.76 -8.42 -2.84
C ASP A 22 -0.46 -7.87 -2.27
N VAL A 23 -0.17 -8.28 -1.03
CA VAL A 23 1.01 -7.84 -0.31
C VAL A 23 1.90 -9.03 -0.02
N ALA A 24 3.15 -8.94 -0.44
CA ALA A 24 4.21 -9.85 -0.05
C ALA A 24 4.72 -9.46 1.34
N VAL A 25 4.54 -10.34 2.33
CA VAL A 25 4.93 -10.14 3.73
C VAL A 25 5.32 -11.49 4.33
N ASP A 26 6.45 -11.54 5.06
CA ASP A 26 7.00 -12.76 5.67
C ASP A 26 7.08 -13.98 4.73
N GLY A 27 7.46 -13.74 3.46
CA GLY A 27 7.59 -14.80 2.46
C GLY A 27 6.26 -15.36 1.94
N LYS A 28 5.12 -14.77 2.31
CA LYS A 28 3.80 -15.12 1.78
C LYS A 28 3.20 -13.95 1.01
N VAL A 29 2.27 -14.26 0.11
CA VAL A 29 1.43 -13.26 -0.55
C VAL A 29 0.03 -13.38 0.03
N ILE A 30 -0.47 -12.31 0.64
CA ILE A 30 -1.83 -12.26 1.16
C ILE A 30 -2.64 -11.15 0.50
N PRO A 31 -3.94 -11.38 0.23
CA PRO A 31 -4.86 -10.31 -0.14
C PRO A 31 -5.07 -9.37 1.06
N CYS A 32 -4.93 -8.08 0.78
CA CYS A 32 -5.16 -7.01 1.74
C CYS A 32 -6.22 -6.03 1.22
N VAL A 33 -6.90 -5.38 2.15
CA VAL A 33 -7.80 -4.26 1.89
C VAL A 33 -7.33 -3.02 2.62
N VAL A 34 -7.83 -1.86 2.21
CA VAL A 34 -7.71 -0.62 2.98
C VAL A 34 -9.02 -0.40 3.71
N ARG A 35 -8.98 -0.21 5.04
CA ARG A 35 -10.15 0.19 5.82
C ARG A 35 -9.95 1.62 6.33
N GLY A 36 -10.87 2.52 5.96
CA GLY A 36 -10.79 3.92 6.36
C GLY A 36 -9.79 4.74 5.53
N LYS A 37 -9.26 5.81 6.12
CA LYS A 37 -8.29 6.71 5.48
C LYS A 37 -6.87 6.21 5.76
N LEU A 38 -6.07 6.06 4.71
CA LEU A 38 -4.65 5.77 4.85
C LEU A 38 -3.93 6.94 5.52
N ILE A 39 -3.04 6.62 6.45
CA ILE A 39 -2.18 7.57 7.14
C ILE A 39 -0.75 7.40 6.58
N GLY A 40 0.10 8.43 6.64
CA GLY A 40 1.52 8.34 6.24
C GLY A 40 1.96 9.39 5.22
N GLN A 41 3.27 9.68 5.15
CA GLN A 41 3.85 10.74 4.30
C GLN A 41 3.70 10.46 2.78
N ALA A 42 3.64 9.19 2.38
CA ALA A 42 3.39 8.81 0.98
C ALA A 42 1.90 8.91 0.58
N ALA A 43 1.01 9.23 1.54
CA ALA A 43 -0.42 9.39 1.29
C ALA A 43 -0.78 10.69 0.53
N ASP A 44 0.18 11.56 0.20
CA ASP A 44 -0.05 12.77 -0.61
C ASP A 44 -0.60 12.46 -2.02
N SER A 45 -0.40 11.22 -2.50
CA SER A 45 -1.07 10.69 -3.72
C SER A 45 -2.29 9.79 -3.44
N GLY A 46 -2.61 9.59 -2.16
CA GLY A 46 -3.84 8.98 -1.61
C GLY A 46 -4.12 7.52 -1.99
N THR A 47 -3.31 6.90 -2.82
CA THR A 47 -3.60 5.59 -3.42
C THR A 47 -2.39 4.67 -3.33
N VAL A 48 -2.68 3.44 -2.88
CA VAL A 48 -1.73 2.33 -2.89
C VAL A 48 -1.35 2.00 -4.34
N ARG A 49 -0.05 1.86 -4.59
CA ARG A 49 0.53 1.51 -5.89
C ARG A 49 1.39 0.26 -5.78
N VAL A 50 1.58 -0.42 -6.91
CA VAL A 50 2.53 -1.54 -6.97
C VAL A 50 3.93 -1.02 -6.61
N GLY A 51 4.61 -1.75 -5.73
CA GLY A 51 5.92 -1.42 -5.19
C GLY A 51 5.90 -0.63 -3.88
N ASP A 52 4.73 -0.15 -3.43
CA ASP A 52 4.60 0.51 -2.13
C ASP A 52 4.99 -0.44 -1.00
N ASP A 53 5.80 0.08 -0.08
CA ASP A 53 6.04 -0.56 1.22
C ASP A 53 4.93 -0.09 2.17
N VAL A 54 4.26 -1.02 2.84
CA VAL A 54 3.04 -0.76 3.63
C VAL A 54 3.08 -1.43 4.99
N LYS A 55 2.45 -0.81 5.99
CA LYS A 55 2.14 -1.48 7.27
C LYS A 55 0.83 -2.24 7.15
N VAL A 56 0.90 -3.54 7.36
CA VAL A 56 -0.22 -4.47 7.31
C VAL A 56 -0.50 -5.04 8.69
N GLU A 57 -1.76 -5.01 9.09
CA GLU A 57 -2.29 -5.78 10.20
C GLU A 57 -2.91 -7.07 9.67
N PHE A 58 -2.48 -8.23 10.17
CA PHE A 58 -3.12 -9.51 9.85
C PHE A 58 -4.44 -9.61 10.62
N ILE A 59 -5.55 -9.82 9.90
CA ILE A 59 -6.88 -10.02 10.48
C ILE A 59 -7.33 -11.49 10.42
N GLY A 60 -6.56 -12.33 9.71
CA GLY A 60 -6.74 -13.77 9.60
C GLY A 60 -5.47 -14.44 9.05
N PRO A 61 -5.49 -15.77 8.85
CA PRO A 61 -4.34 -16.51 8.33
C PRO A 61 -3.87 -16.03 6.95
N ASP A 62 -4.83 -15.62 6.11
CA ASP A 62 -4.62 -15.31 4.69
C ASP A 62 -5.19 -13.93 4.31
N GLU A 63 -5.48 -13.05 5.28
CA GLU A 63 -6.06 -11.73 5.01
C GLU A 63 -5.44 -10.63 5.88
N GLY A 64 -5.29 -9.44 5.30
CA GLY A 64 -4.72 -8.28 5.97
C GLY A 64 -5.41 -6.96 5.70
N VAL A 65 -5.11 -5.97 6.54
CA VAL A 65 -5.54 -4.57 6.38
C VAL A 65 -4.31 -3.68 6.26
N ILE A 66 -4.23 -2.89 5.20
CA ILE A 66 -3.21 -1.85 5.03
C ILE A 66 -3.64 -0.62 5.84
N HIS A 67 -2.78 -0.16 6.73
CA HIS A 67 -3.00 1.02 7.57
C HIS A 67 -2.21 2.24 7.11
N GLU A 68 -1.01 2.01 6.59
CA GLU A 68 -0.06 3.07 6.27
C GLU A 68 0.75 2.72 5.03
N ILE A 69 0.96 3.71 4.16
CA ILE A 69 1.95 3.67 3.08
C ILE A 69 3.24 4.33 3.62
N LEU A 70 4.34 3.59 3.61
CA LEU A 70 5.65 4.09 4.02
C LEU A 70 6.23 5.04 2.95
N PRO A 71 7.19 5.91 3.30
CA PRO A 71 7.81 6.84 2.35
C PRO A 71 8.34 6.14 1.09
N ARG A 72 7.99 6.68 -0.08
CA ARG A 72 8.45 6.18 -1.39
C ARG A 72 9.85 6.70 -1.68
N ARG A 73 10.75 5.81 -2.10
CA ARG A 73 12.14 6.10 -2.48
C ARG A 73 12.25 6.49 -3.96
N SER A 74 11.40 5.92 -4.81
CA SER A 74 11.32 6.24 -6.23
C SER A 74 9.87 6.17 -6.74
N ARG A 75 9.57 6.82 -7.87
CA ARG A 75 8.27 6.76 -8.55
C ARG A 75 8.44 6.73 -10.07
N LEU A 76 7.64 5.89 -10.72
CA LEU A 76 7.43 5.92 -12.17
C LEU A 76 6.06 6.54 -12.44
N SER A 77 6.03 7.68 -13.11
CA SER A 77 4.80 8.40 -13.45
C SER A 77 4.71 8.69 -14.95
N ARG A 78 3.49 8.98 -15.42
CA ARG A 78 3.22 9.50 -16.76
C ARG A 78 2.42 10.79 -16.67
N VAL A 79 2.49 11.60 -17.72
CA VAL A 79 1.66 12.80 -17.88
C VAL A 79 0.21 12.40 -18.22
N VAL A 80 -0.75 13.20 -17.75
CA VAL A 80 -2.16 13.11 -18.12
C VAL A 80 -2.57 14.42 -18.81
N GLU A 81 -3.08 14.32 -20.04
CA GLU A 81 -3.37 15.49 -20.88
C GLU A 81 -4.54 16.35 -20.39
N SER A 82 -5.50 15.78 -19.65
CA SER A 82 -6.82 16.40 -19.46
C SER A 82 -6.95 17.37 -18.28
N ARG A 83 -5.98 17.43 -17.35
CA ARG A 83 -6.01 18.34 -16.20
C ARG A 83 -4.59 18.77 -15.81
N ALA A 84 -4.19 19.95 -16.29
CA ALA A 84 -3.05 20.72 -15.77
C ALA A 84 -1.73 19.94 -15.57
N HIS A 85 -1.37 19.03 -16.49
CA HIS A 85 -0.11 18.28 -16.43
C HIS A 85 0.11 17.53 -15.10
N GLN A 86 -0.94 17.01 -14.47
CA GLN A 86 -0.78 16.19 -13.27
C GLN A 86 -0.04 14.87 -13.58
N GLU A 87 0.94 14.54 -12.75
CA GLU A 87 1.61 13.25 -12.78
C GLU A 87 0.68 12.13 -12.29
N HIS A 88 0.52 11.08 -13.09
CA HIS A 88 -0.14 9.85 -12.66
C HIS A 88 0.92 8.78 -12.35
N ILE A 89 1.04 8.44 -11.06
CA ILE A 89 1.95 7.41 -10.56
C ILE A 89 1.46 6.03 -10.98
N ILE A 90 2.33 5.28 -11.67
CA ILE A 90 2.08 3.91 -12.15
C ILE A 90 2.63 2.89 -11.15
N ALA A 91 3.88 3.08 -10.72
CA ALA A 91 4.59 2.19 -9.81
C ALA A 91 5.61 2.96 -8.95
N THR A 92 6.04 2.35 -7.86
CA THR A 92 6.92 2.99 -6.85
C THR A 92 8.02 2.03 -6.44
N ASN A 93 9.13 2.57 -5.91
CA ASN A 93 10.24 1.76 -5.38
C ASN A 93 10.77 0.69 -6.35
N ILE A 94 10.88 1.04 -7.64
CA ILE A 94 11.58 0.22 -8.63
C ILE A 94 13.07 0.57 -8.52
N ASP A 95 13.88 -0.45 -8.25
CA ASP A 95 15.34 -0.43 -8.16
C ASP A 95 15.98 -1.59 -8.96
#